data_AF-A0A2E9IZY6-F1
#
_entry.id   AF-A0A2E9IZY6-F1
#
_cell.length_a   1.000
_cell.length_b   1.000
_cell.length_c   1.000
_cell.angle_alpha   90.00
_cell.angle_beta   90.00
_cell.angle_gamma   90.00
#
_symmetry.space_group_name_H-M   'P 1'
#
loop_
_entity.id
_entity.type
_entity.pdbx_description
1 polymer ?
#
loop_
_entity_poly.entity_id
_entity_poly.type
_entity_poly.pdbx_seq_one_letter_code
_entity_poly.pdbx_strand_id
1 'polypeptide(L)' 'MNRTSEVDSTPPSNQGLSATTSDHPAFGWSGYAERINGRFAMIGFSAVLITEVFSHDTFLHWAGLIP' A
#
# COMPACT_ATOMS: atom_id res chain seq x y z
N MET A 1 40.91 -17.67 -15.79
CA MET A 1 40.26 -16.94 -14.69
C MET A 1 39.46 -15.78 -15.29
N ASN A 2 38.13 -15.87 -15.38
CA ASN A 2 37.30 -14.73 -15.79
C ASN A 2 36.39 -14.33 -14.62
N ARG A 3 36.69 -13.18 -14.04
CA ARG A 3 35.93 -12.50 -12.98
C ARG A 3 34.89 -11.62 -13.69
N THR A 4 33.67 -12.12 -13.83
CA THR A 4 32.56 -11.30 -14.31
C THR A 4 32.06 -10.42 -13.18
N SER A 5 32.34 -9.13 -13.32
CA SER A 5 31.55 -8.04 -12.78
C SER A 5 30.07 -8.29 -13.09
N GLU A 6 29.19 -8.30 -12.10
CA GLU A 6 27.93 -7.54 -12.16
C GLU A 6 27.34 -7.45 -10.76
N VAL A 7 27.52 -6.29 -10.15
CA VAL A 7 26.65 -5.81 -9.08
C VAL A 7 25.33 -5.49 -9.76
N ASP A 8 24.38 -6.43 -9.79
CA ASP A 8 23.03 -6.11 -10.24
C ASP A 8 22.12 -5.86 -9.03
N SER A 9 21.98 -4.57 -8.75
CA SER A 9 21.17 -4.01 -7.67
C SER A 9 19.73 -3.87 -8.15
N THR A 10 19.06 -4.97 -8.51
CA THR A 10 17.68 -4.92 -8.98
C THR A 10 16.74 -5.27 -7.83
N PRO A 11 15.82 -4.38 -7.39
CA PRO A 11 14.79 -4.74 -6.43
C PRO A 11 13.94 -5.85 -7.05
N PRO A 12 13.46 -6.86 -6.29
CA PRO A 12 12.75 -7.98 -6.87
C PRO A 12 11.47 -7.48 -7.55
N SER A 13 11.56 -7.37 -8.87
CA SER A 13 10.49 -7.06 -9.79
C SER A 13 9.65 -8.31 -9.98
N ASN A 14 8.49 -8.28 -9.34
CA ASN A 14 7.31 -9.11 -9.57
C ASN A 14 7.15 -9.55 -11.04
N GLN A 15 7.53 -10.79 -11.38
CA GLN A 15 7.08 -11.46 -12.60
C GLN A 15 6.80 -12.93 -12.28
N GLY A 16 5.51 -13.26 -12.20
CA GLY A 16 5.04 -14.58 -11.86
C GLY A 16 5.30 -15.60 -12.96
N LEU A 17 5.82 -16.76 -12.56
CA LEU A 17 5.58 -18.08 -13.16
C LEU A 17 5.95 -19.11 -12.09
N SER A 18 4.96 -19.73 -11.43
CA SER A 18 5.15 -21.11 -10.97
C SER A 18 3.79 -21.76 -10.71
N ALA A 19 3.23 -22.33 -11.78
CA ALA A 19 2.20 -23.35 -11.67
C ALA A 19 2.79 -24.55 -10.91
N THR A 20 2.10 -25.02 -9.87
CA THR A 20 2.50 -26.11 -8.95
C THR A 20 3.36 -25.67 -7.76
N THR A 21 2.73 -25.01 -6.81
CA THR A 21 2.95 -25.32 -5.40
C THR A 21 1.65 -25.00 -4.67
N SER A 22 1.18 -25.92 -3.84
CA SER A 22 0.08 -25.68 -2.90
C SER A 22 0.56 -24.78 -1.76
N ASP A 23 1.11 -23.61 -2.11
CA ASP A 23 1.46 -22.59 -1.15
C ASP A 23 0.15 -21.95 -0.74
N HIS A 24 -0.39 -22.50 0.34
CA HIS A 24 -1.61 -22.04 0.99
C HIS A 24 -1.45 -20.53 1.15
N PRO A 25 -2.19 -19.68 0.40
CA PRO A 25 -2.06 -18.25 0.57
C PRO A 25 -2.38 -17.99 2.04
N ALA A 26 -1.38 -17.57 2.80
CA ALA A 26 -1.59 -17.12 4.15
C ALA A 26 -2.46 -15.86 4.00
N PHE A 27 -3.78 -16.06 4.04
CA PHE A 27 -4.79 -15.02 4.04
C PHE A 27 -4.67 -14.28 5.38
N GLY A 28 -3.68 -13.39 5.48
CA GLY A 28 -3.41 -12.62 6.67
C GLY A 28 -2.09 -11.85 6.56
N TRP A 29 -2.16 -10.54 6.79
CA TRP A 29 -1.01 -9.64 7.00
C TRP A 29 0.17 -9.84 6.04
N SER A 30 -0.09 -9.94 4.73
CA SER A 30 0.99 -9.97 3.75
C SER A 30 1.57 -8.57 3.53
N GLY A 31 2.85 -8.45 3.19
CA GLY A 31 3.45 -7.15 2.84
C GLY A 31 2.78 -6.47 1.63
N TYR A 32 2.09 -7.24 0.78
CA TYR A 32 1.22 -6.68 -0.25
C TYR A 32 -0.01 -5.98 0.35
N ALA A 33 -0.66 -6.60 1.36
CA ALA A 33 -1.75 -5.99 2.10
C ALA A 33 -1.31 -4.70 2.80
N GLU A 34 -0.13 -4.67 3.41
CA GLU A 34 0.43 -3.45 4.03
C GLU A 34 0.59 -2.31 3.02
N ARG A 35 1.15 -2.59 1.83
CA ARG A 35 1.33 -1.59 0.76
C ARG A 35 0.01 -1.05 0.25
N ILE A 36 -0.98 -1.93 0.07
CA ILE A 36 -2.30 -1.55 -0.41
C ILE A 36 -3.05 -0.74 0.67
N ASN A 37 -3.00 -1.16 1.93
CA ASN A 37 -3.58 -0.42 3.05
C ASN A 37 -2.94 0.96 3.20
N GLY A 38 -1.62 1.07 3.07
CA GLY A 38 -0.91 2.36 3.10
C GLY A 38 -1.36 3.30 1.99
N ARG A 39 -1.59 2.80 0.76
CA ARG A 39 -2.11 3.61 -0.36
C ARG A 39 -3.53 4.10 -0.09
N PHE A 40 -4.40 3.22 0.41
CA PHE A 40 -5.75 3.62 0.79
C PHE A 40 -5.74 4.67 1.90
N ALA A 41 -4.84 4.56 2.87
CA ALA A 41 -4.69 5.57 3.92
C ALA A 41 -4.27 6.94 3.37
N MET A 42 -3.32 7.00 2.44
CA MET A 42 -2.90 8.27 1.82
C MET A 42 -4.05 8.93 1.03
N ILE A 43 -4.83 8.13 0.30
CA ILE A 43 -5.98 8.63 -0.46
C ILE A 43 -7.09 9.09 0.49
N GLY A 44 -7.40 8.31 1.52
CA GLY A 44 -8.42 8.66 2.53
C GLY A 44 -8.07 9.94 3.27
N PHE A 45 -6.81 10.09 3.69
CA PHE A 45 -6.33 11.32 4.32
C PHE A 45 -6.44 12.53 3.38
N SER A 46 -6.04 12.37 2.12
CA SER A 46 -6.16 13.43 1.12
C SER A 46 -7.62 13.82 0.85
N ALA A 47 -8.52 12.83 0.80
CA ALA A 47 -9.95 13.08 0.64
C ALA A 47 -10.54 13.87 1.81
N VAL A 48 -10.15 13.54 3.06
CA VAL A 48 -10.57 14.29 4.25
C VAL A 48 -10.11 15.75 4.17
N LEU A 49 -8.84 16.00 3.84
CA LEU A 49 -8.33 17.38 3.69
C LEU A 49 -9.08 18.16 2.61
N ILE A 50 -9.34 17.54 1.47
CA ILE A 50 -10.10 18.15 0.38
C ILE A 50 -11.51 18.48 0.85
N THR A 51 -12.22 17.52 1.43
CA THR A 51 -13.58 17.71 1.95
C THR A 51 -13.65 18.84 2.98
N GLU A 52 -12.66 18.96 3.87
CA GLU A 52 -12.61 20.02 4.87
C GLU A 52 -12.47 21.42 4.24
N VAL A 53 -11.64 21.56 3.21
CA VAL A 53 -11.49 22.83 2.48
C VAL A 53 -12.77 23.22 1.74
N PHE A 54 -13.50 22.25 1.17
CA PHE A 54 -14.74 22.54 0.42
C PHE A 54 -15.95 22.78 1.33
N SER A 55 -16.13 21.96 2.37
CA SER A 55 -17.26 22.09 3.30
C SER A 55 -17.11 23.24 4.29
N HIS A 56 -15.88 23.74 4.52
CA HIS A 56 -15.56 24.62 5.65
C HIS A 56 -15.94 24.02 7.02
N ASP A 57 -16.14 22.71 7.06
CA ASP A 57 -16.57 21.95 8.22
C ASP A 57 -15.64 20.76 8.38
N THR A 58 -15.20 20.51 9.61
CA THR A 58 -14.16 19.51 9.86
C THR A 58 -14.75 18.11 9.79
N PHE A 59 -13.99 17.14 9.28
CA PHE A 59 -14.44 15.75 9.24
C PHE A 59 -14.91 15.24 10.61
N LEU A 60 -14.30 15.73 11.68
CA LEU A 60 -14.65 15.37 13.05
C LEU A 60 -16.04 15.91 13.48
N HIS A 61 -16.49 17.04 12.92
CA HIS A 61 -17.83 17.60 13.11
C HIS A 61 -18.86 16.72 12.41
N TRP A 62 -18.59 16.37 11.15
CA TRP A 62 -19.43 15.44 10.38
C TRP A 62 -19.50 14.04 11.02
N ALA A 63 -18.39 13.56 11.60
CA ALA A 63 -18.32 12.29 12.32
C ALA A 63 -18.99 12.35 13.72
N GLY A 64 -19.46 13.52 14.16
CA GLY A 64 -20.13 13.72 15.44
C GLY A 64 -19.22 13.60 16.67
N LEU A 65 -17.91 13.75 16.50
CA LEU A 65 -16.91 13.63 17.57
C LEU A 65 -16.65 14.95 18.29
N ILE A 66 -16.96 16.08 17.67
CA ILE A 66 -16.88 17.41 18.29
C ILE A 66 -18.16 18.19 17.99
N PRO A 67 -18.74 18.89 18.99
CA PRO A 67 -19.95 19.72 18.82
C PRO A 67 -19.66 21.04 18.13
#